data_AF-A0A4P6JQK2-F1
#
_entry.id   AF-A0A4P6JQK2-F1
#
_cell.length_a   1.000
_cell.length_b   1.000
_cell.length_c   1.000
_cell.angle_alpha   90.00
_cell.angle_beta   90.00
_cell.angle_gamma   90.00
#
_symmetry.space_group_name_H-M   'P 1'
#
loop_
_entity.id
_entity.type
_entity.pdbx_description
1 polymer ?
#
loop_
_entity_poly.entity_id
_entity_poly.type
_entity_poly.pdbx_seq_one_letter_code
_entity_poly.pdbx_strand_id
1 'polypeptide(L)'
;MQEFCSHYLSDVKETYNLVPESLSHHLRLSDYILELNADARILNLLSAQSPHILAQQQFTRNEWAILTLILQQYPGYASHEMLLAELTSLSEAECRHRLLESQQIGPEAVKREFRPVYRALAGIRAKLNKLCPQLKISLLRCSGYVIMLAPDWEDATDQTLLSGKLSR
;
A
#
# COMPACT_ATOMS: atom_id res chain seq x y z
N MET A 1 -23.84 4.90 11.89
CA MET A 1 -22.38 4.82 11.59
C MET A 1 -21.91 3.42 11.22
N GLN A 2 -22.64 2.34 11.51
CA GLN A 2 -22.26 0.97 11.11
C GLN A 2 -22.58 0.64 9.63
N GLU A 3 -23.60 1.25 9.04
CA GLU A 3 -24.07 0.88 7.68
C GLU A 3 -23.16 1.39 6.54
N PHE A 4 -22.42 2.48 6.75
CA PHE A 4 -21.51 3.03 5.73
C PHE A 4 -20.22 2.21 5.54
N CYS A 5 -19.77 1.47 6.56
CA CYS A 5 -18.63 0.56 6.42
C CYS A 5 -18.98 -0.69 5.60
N SER A 6 -20.25 -1.10 5.58
CA SER A 6 -20.68 -2.32 4.90
C SER A 6 -20.71 -2.18 3.38
N HIS A 7 -21.07 -1.00 2.85
CA HIS A 7 -21.11 -0.77 1.40
C HIS A 7 -19.72 -0.56 0.79
N TYR A 8 -18.78 0.04 1.53
CA TYR A 8 -17.42 0.22 1.02
C TYR A 8 -16.63 -1.11 0.97
N LEU A 9 -16.91 -2.03 1.90
CA LEU A 9 -16.33 -3.37 1.88
C LEU A 9 -16.89 -4.25 0.75
N SER A 10 -18.10 -4.00 0.25
CA SER A 10 -18.64 -4.71 -0.92
C SER A 10 -18.02 -4.24 -2.23
N ASP A 11 -17.78 -2.93 -2.39
CA ASP A 11 -17.12 -2.38 -3.60
C ASP A 11 -15.64 -2.80 -3.67
N VAL A 12 -15.00 -2.92 -2.50
CA VAL A 12 -13.68 -3.55 -2.35
C VAL A 12 -13.76 -5.03 -2.72
N LYS A 13 -14.80 -5.80 -2.38
CA LYS A 13 -14.83 -7.22 -2.79
C LYS A 13 -14.90 -7.43 -4.31
N GLU A 14 -15.56 -6.54 -5.07
CA GLU A 14 -15.72 -6.72 -6.52
C GLU A 14 -14.43 -6.45 -7.32
N THR A 15 -13.54 -5.60 -6.83
CA THR A 15 -12.25 -5.32 -7.51
C THR A 15 -11.15 -6.34 -7.13
N TYR A 16 -11.38 -7.21 -6.13
CA TYR A 16 -10.31 -7.93 -5.40
C TYR A 16 -10.28 -9.46 -5.66
N ASN A 17 -10.97 -9.96 -6.67
CA ASN A 17 -11.06 -11.39 -6.97
C ASN A 17 -9.89 -11.99 -7.80
N LEU A 18 -8.74 -11.31 -7.91
CA LEU A 18 -7.66 -11.73 -8.84
C LEU A 18 -6.26 -11.94 -8.26
N VAL A 19 -6.07 -12.02 -6.94
CA VAL A 19 -4.72 -12.30 -6.39
C VAL A 19 -4.72 -13.64 -5.63
N PRO A 20 -4.10 -14.70 -6.18
CA PRO A 20 -4.06 -16.03 -5.56
C PRO A 20 -3.29 -16.11 -4.25
N GLU A 21 -3.66 -17.11 -3.47
CA GLU A 21 -3.30 -17.50 -2.09
C GLU A 21 -1.80 -17.73 -1.76
N SER A 22 -0.86 -17.43 -2.67
CA SER A 22 0.57 -17.70 -2.45
C SER A 22 1.40 -16.42 -2.41
N LEU A 23 1.21 -15.59 -1.38
CA LEU A 23 2.04 -14.42 -1.07
C LEU A 23 3.40 -14.80 -0.49
N SER A 24 4.05 -15.84 -1.02
CA SER A 24 5.38 -16.26 -0.54
C SER A 24 6.52 -15.58 -1.28
N HIS A 25 6.43 -15.32 -2.59
CA HIS A 25 7.55 -14.67 -3.32
C HIS A 25 7.17 -13.78 -4.51
N HIS A 26 5.94 -13.86 -5.03
CA HIS A 26 5.53 -13.15 -6.25
C HIS A 26 4.08 -12.66 -6.23
N LEU A 27 3.82 -11.39 -6.56
CA LEU A 27 2.46 -10.90 -6.89
C LEU A 27 2.30 -10.83 -8.40
N ARG A 28 1.30 -11.50 -8.96
CA ARG A 28 1.02 -11.45 -10.40
C ARG A 28 -0.03 -10.40 -10.69
N LEU A 29 0.36 -9.38 -11.46
CA LEU A 29 -0.51 -8.30 -11.93
C LEU A 29 -0.66 -8.46 -13.44
N SER A 30 -1.66 -9.23 -13.89
CA SER A 30 -1.90 -9.54 -15.30
C SER A 30 -0.61 -9.93 -16.07
N ASP A 31 -0.01 -8.94 -16.72
CA ASP A 31 1.19 -9.01 -17.56
C ASP A 31 2.52 -8.83 -16.82
N TYR A 32 2.48 -8.66 -15.50
CA TYR A 32 3.65 -8.38 -14.67
C TYR A 32 3.74 -9.32 -13.46
N ILE A 33 4.96 -9.55 -13.00
CA ILE A 33 5.25 -10.28 -11.78
C ILE A 33 6.08 -9.37 -10.88
N LEU A 34 5.59 -9.09 -9.68
CA LEU A 34 6.36 -8.41 -8.63
C LEU A 34 7.08 -9.46 -7.81
N GLU A 35 8.41 -9.48 -7.86
CA GLU A 35 9.24 -10.38 -7.07
C GLU A 35 9.87 -9.63 -5.89
N LEU A 36 9.80 -10.25 -4.71
CA LEU A 36 10.39 -9.73 -3.48
C LEU A 36 11.72 -10.43 -3.18
N ASN A 37 12.82 -9.67 -3.17
CA ASN A 37 14.11 -10.13 -2.67
C ASN A 37 14.35 -9.53 -1.27
N ALA A 38 14.10 -10.34 -0.24
CA ALA A 38 14.19 -9.91 1.16
C ALA A 38 15.61 -9.56 1.62
N ASP A 39 16.62 -10.31 1.17
CA ASP A 39 18.02 -10.11 1.58
C ASP A 39 18.54 -8.74 1.12
N ALA A 40 18.25 -8.40 -0.14
CA ALA A 40 18.63 -7.13 -0.74
C ALA A 40 17.65 -5.99 -0.44
N ARG A 41 16.45 -6.31 0.08
CA ARG A 41 15.28 -5.41 0.22
C ARG A 41 14.91 -4.77 -1.09
N ILE A 42 14.78 -5.61 -2.12
CA ILE A 42 14.52 -5.18 -3.48
C ILE A 42 13.15 -5.71 -3.90
N LEU A 43 12.38 -4.83 -4.55
CA LEU A 43 11.21 -5.21 -5.33
C LEU A 43 11.59 -5.15 -6.81
N ASN A 44 11.41 -6.26 -7.51
CA ASN A 44 11.57 -6.36 -8.95
C ASN A 44 10.19 -6.38 -9.61
N LEU A 45 10.02 -5.63 -10.69
CA LEU A 45 8.92 -5.81 -11.64
C LEU A 45 9.47 -6.61 -12.82
N LEU A 46 8.90 -7.77 -13.07
CA LEU A 46 9.25 -8.67 -14.18
C LEU A 46 8.11 -8.68 -15.20
N SER A 47 8.44 -8.90 -16.47
CA SER A 47 7.43 -9.22 -17.49
C SER A 47 6.92 -10.65 -17.28
N ALA A 48 5.60 -10.85 -17.36
CA ALA A 48 5.02 -12.19 -17.31
C ALA A 48 5.22 -12.97 -18.63
N GLN A 49 5.42 -12.26 -19.75
CA GLN A 49 5.63 -12.87 -21.07
C GLN A 49 7.09 -13.23 -21.34
N SER A 50 8.04 -12.62 -20.62
CA SER A 50 9.46 -12.86 -20.83
C SER A 50 10.28 -12.65 -19.55
N PRO A 51 11.31 -13.48 -19.29
CA PRO A 51 12.03 -13.49 -18.02
C PRO A 51 13.09 -12.38 -17.96
N HIS A 52 12.66 -11.13 -17.95
CA HIS A 52 13.54 -9.98 -17.74
C HIS A 52 12.94 -8.98 -16.75
N ILE A 53 13.84 -8.27 -16.06
CA ILE A 53 13.49 -7.22 -15.09
C ILE A 53 13.12 -5.96 -15.86
N LEU A 54 11.89 -5.49 -15.69
CA LEU A 54 11.38 -4.24 -16.25
C LEU A 54 11.79 -3.04 -15.39
N ALA A 55 11.72 -3.20 -14.08
CA ALA A 55 12.10 -2.17 -13.12
C ALA A 55 12.53 -2.79 -11.79
N GLN A 56 13.38 -2.07 -11.06
CA GLN A 56 13.87 -2.48 -9.76
C GLN A 56 13.87 -1.28 -8.81
N GLN A 57 13.49 -1.50 -7.56
CA GLN A 57 13.62 -0.51 -6.50
C GLN A 57 14.18 -1.17 -5.23
N GLN A 58 15.23 -0.56 -4.68
CA GLN A 58 15.74 -0.93 -3.37
C GLN A 58 15.07 -0.11 -2.28
N PHE A 59 14.71 -0.75 -1.18
CA PHE A 59 14.06 -0.17 -0.02
C PHE A 59 15.03 -0.09 1.16
N THR A 60 14.88 0.95 1.97
CA THR A 60 15.51 1.02 3.29
C THR A 60 14.90 -0.06 4.18
N ARG A 61 15.55 -0.34 5.33
CA ARG A 61 15.05 -1.33 6.29
C ARG A 61 13.59 -1.08 6.69
N ASN A 62 13.27 0.15 7.07
CA ASN A 62 11.93 0.51 7.56
C ASN A 62 10.89 0.51 6.44
N GLU A 63 11.27 0.96 5.24
CA GLU A 63 10.38 0.89 4.08
C GLU A 63 10.07 -0.56 3.70
N TRP A 64 11.09 -1.43 3.70
CA TRP A 64 10.91 -2.84 3.39
C TRP A 64 9.99 -3.52 4.40
N ALA A 65 10.27 -3.36 5.70
CA ALA A 65 9.49 -3.95 6.78
C ALA A 65 8.00 -3.56 6.70
N ILE A 66 7.70 -2.28 6.49
CA ILE A 66 6.32 -1.79 6.32
C ILE A 66 5.69 -2.32 5.04
N LEU A 67 6.41 -2.31 3.92
CA LEU A 67 5.89 -2.83 2.65
C LEU A 67 5.54 -4.31 2.76
N THR A 68 6.43 -5.13 3.31
CA THR A 68 6.20 -6.57 3.49
C THR A 68 5.04 -6.83 4.43
N LEU A 69 4.93 -6.08 5.53
CA LEU A 69 3.80 -6.22 6.46
C LEU A 69 2.47 -5.92 5.76
N ILE A 70 2.39 -4.81 5.01
CA ILE A 70 1.16 -4.45 4.27
C ILE A 70 0.82 -5.53 3.23
N LEU A 71 1.83 -6.07 2.53
CA LEU A 71 1.64 -7.13 1.55
C LEU A 71 1.17 -8.44 2.18
N GLN A 72 1.73 -8.84 3.32
CA GLN A 72 1.34 -10.04 4.06
C GLN A 72 -0.09 -9.97 4.59
N GLN A 73 -0.58 -8.76 4.89
CA GLN A 73 -1.96 -8.57 5.34
C GLN A 73 -2.97 -8.56 4.20
N TYR A 74 -2.54 -8.56 2.94
CA TYR A 74 -3.47 -8.59 1.81
C TYR A 74 -4.32 -9.88 1.83
N PRO A 75 -5.65 -9.82 1.57
CA PRO A 75 -6.43 -8.66 1.12
C PRO A 75 -6.95 -7.73 2.23
N GLY A 76 -6.58 -7.97 3.49
CA GLY A 76 -6.86 -7.11 4.63
C GLY A 76 -5.97 -5.86 4.69
N TYR A 77 -5.89 -5.26 5.89
CA TYR A 77 -5.12 -4.04 6.14
C TYR A 77 -4.11 -4.28 7.27
N ALA A 78 -2.97 -3.59 7.21
CA ALA A 78 -2.05 -3.52 8.33
C ALA A 78 -2.52 -2.43 9.29
N SER A 79 -2.82 -2.80 10.54
CA SER A 79 -3.28 -1.86 11.55
C SER A 79 -2.17 -0.89 11.96
N HIS A 80 -2.57 0.23 12.52
CA HIS A 80 -1.66 1.22 13.05
C HIS A 80 -0.66 0.67 14.09
N GLU A 81 -1.14 -0.16 15.02
CA GLU A 81 -0.31 -0.79 16.04
C GLU A 81 0.66 -1.81 15.45
N MET A 82 0.25 -2.58 14.42
CA MET A 82 1.14 -3.51 13.71
C MET A 82 2.28 -2.76 13.02
N LEU A 83 1.96 -1.66 12.32
CA LEU A 83 2.96 -0.84 11.64
C LEU A 83 3.96 -0.21 12.62
N LEU A 84 3.51 0.18 13.81
CA LEU A 84 4.39 0.70 14.85
C LEU A 84 5.22 -0.40 15.50
N ALA A 85 4.63 -1.54 15.80
CA ALA A 85 5.33 -2.69 16.36
C ALA A 85 6.46 -3.14 15.42
N GLU A 86 6.20 -3.17 14.11
CA GLU A 86 7.19 -3.56 13.09
C GLU A 86 8.42 -2.62 13.04
N LEU A 87 8.23 -1.33 13.35
CA LEU A 87 9.32 -0.33 13.34
C LEU A 87 9.95 -0.09 14.70
N THR A 88 9.42 -0.70 15.76
CA THR A 88 9.88 -0.53 17.13
C THR A 88 10.25 -1.89 17.72
N SER A 89 10.69 -1.89 18.97
CA SER A 89 10.91 -3.13 19.72
C SER A 89 9.72 -3.47 20.63
N LEU A 90 8.56 -2.85 20.38
CA LEU A 90 7.37 -2.98 21.22
C LEU A 90 6.41 -3.99 20.62
N SER A 91 5.63 -4.64 21.49
CA SER A 91 4.49 -5.45 21.08
C SER A 91 3.36 -4.57 20.54
N GLU A 92 2.47 -5.17 19.74
CA GLU A 92 1.25 -4.50 19.25
C GLU A 92 0.38 -3.96 20.39
N ALA A 93 0.30 -4.69 21.52
CA ALA A 93 -0.46 -4.26 22.69
C ALA A 93 0.12 -2.98 23.32
N GLU A 94 1.45 -2.89 23.44
CA GLU A 94 2.13 -1.70 23.93
C GLU A 94 2.00 -0.53 22.96
N CYS A 95 2.11 -0.77 21.65
CA CYS A 95 1.87 0.25 20.62
C CYS A 95 0.43 0.76 20.69
N ARG A 96 -0.55 -0.13 20.85
CA ARG A 96 -1.96 0.25 21.03
C ARG A 96 -2.16 1.13 22.26
N HIS A 97 -1.55 0.76 23.40
CA HIS A 97 -1.62 1.58 24.61
C HIS A 97 -1.04 2.97 24.40
N ARG A 98 0.17 3.07 23.83
CA ARG A 98 0.83 4.36 23.55
C ARG A 98 0.02 5.23 22.58
N LEU A 99 -0.62 4.62 21.60
CA LEU A 99 -1.51 5.33 20.69
C LEU A 99 -2.72 5.90 21.41
N LEU A 100 -3.35 5.14 22.31
CA LEU A 100 -4.46 5.63 23.12
C LEU A 100 -4.04 6.79 24.02
N GLU A 101 -2.89 6.71 24.69
CA GLU A 101 -2.33 7.82 25.48
C GLU A 101 -2.07 9.06 24.62
N SER A 102 -1.48 8.87 23.44
CA SER A 102 -1.19 9.98 22.52
C SER A 102 -2.46 10.63 21.98
N GLN A 103 -3.52 9.86 21.74
CA GLN A 103 -4.82 10.38 21.34
C GLN A 103 -5.45 11.26 22.43
N GLN A 104 -5.27 10.90 23.72
CA GLN A 104 -5.74 11.71 24.85
C GLN A 104 -5.00 13.05 24.97
N ILE A 105 -3.71 13.09 24.62
CA ILE A 105 -2.90 14.33 24.61
C ILE A 105 -3.30 15.23 23.44
N GLY A 106 -3.51 14.64 22.26
CA GLY A 106 -4.03 15.32 21.08
C GLY A 106 -3.29 14.99 19.77
N PRO A 107 -3.73 15.59 18.65
CA PRO A 107 -3.28 15.20 17.30
C PRO A 107 -1.77 15.27 17.05
N GLU A 108 -1.06 16.22 17.65
CA GLU A 108 0.39 16.37 17.47
C GLU A 108 1.19 15.25 18.16
N ALA A 109 0.72 14.74 19.30
CA ALA A 109 1.32 13.58 19.95
C ALA A 109 1.18 12.33 19.07
N VAL A 110 0.00 12.11 18.50
CA VAL A 110 -0.25 11.02 17.55
C VAL A 110 0.66 11.14 16.32
N LYS A 111 0.77 12.33 15.72
CA LYS A 111 1.68 12.56 14.58
C LYS A 111 3.14 12.24 14.91
N ARG A 112 3.58 12.53 16.15
CA ARG A 112 4.94 12.21 16.60
C ARG A 112 5.17 10.71 16.69
N GLU A 113 4.23 9.96 17.25
CA GLU A 113 4.31 8.49 17.32
C GLU A 113 4.37 7.86 15.93
N PHE A 114 3.54 8.34 14.99
CA PHE A 114 3.51 7.83 13.61
C PHE A 114 4.60 8.37 12.69
N ARG A 115 5.40 9.35 13.12
CA ARG A 115 6.46 9.94 12.28
C ARG A 115 7.35 8.91 11.58
N PRO A 116 7.85 7.84 12.23
CA PRO A 116 8.61 6.79 11.53
C PRO A 116 7.80 6.08 10.44
N VAL A 117 6.53 5.74 10.71
CA VAL A 117 5.63 5.09 9.75
C VAL A 117 5.37 6.00 8.56
N TYR A 118 5.06 7.28 8.78
CA TYR A 118 4.83 8.25 7.69
C TYR A 118 6.05 8.44 6.80
N ARG A 119 7.27 8.46 7.39
CA ARG A 119 8.52 8.55 6.62
C ARG A 119 8.72 7.32 5.73
N ALA A 120 8.51 6.12 6.28
CA ALA A 120 8.60 4.88 5.50
C ALA A 120 7.55 4.88 4.38
N LEU A 121 6.29 5.18 4.67
CA LEU A 121 5.21 5.19 3.69
C LEU A 121 5.43 6.20 2.56
N ALA A 122 5.96 7.39 2.87
CA ALA A 122 6.29 8.38 1.85
C ALA A 122 7.32 7.84 0.86
N GLY A 123 8.37 7.20 1.37
CA GLY A 123 9.41 6.57 0.55
C GLY A 123 8.87 5.39 -0.27
N ILE A 124 8.09 4.51 0.36
CA ILE A 124 7.45 3.37 -0.33
C ILE A 124 6.55 3.86 -1.46
N ARG A 125 5.66 4.82 -1.21
CA ARG A 125 4.75 5.36 -2.22
C ARG A 125 5.50 5.97 -3.41
N ALA A 126 6.57 6.72 -3.15
CA ALA A 126 7.38 7.29 -4.21
C ALA A 126 8.07 6.22 -5.07
N LYS A 127 8.55 5.13 -4.46
CA LYS A 127 9.20 4.02 -5.16
C LYS A 127 8.20 3.14 -5.91
N LEU A 128 7.06 2.81 -5.30
CA LEU A 128 5.98 2.07 -5.95
C LEU A 128 5.42 2.84 -7.14
N ASN A 129 5.23 4.16 -7.01
CA ASN A 129 4.74 4.97 -8.13
C ASN A 129 5.70 4.97 -9.33
N LYS A 130 7.01 4.75 -9.11
CA LYS A 130 8.00 4.59 -10.19
C LYS A 130 8.06 3.17 -10.74
N LEU A 131 7.86 2.17 -9.88
CA LEU A 131 8.00 0.76 -10.24
C LEU A 131 6.73 0.18 -10.84
N CYS A 132 5.58 0.36 -10.19
CA CYS A 132 4.27 -0.12 -10.64
C CYS A 132 3.21 0.93 -10.25
N PRO A 133 2.88 1.87 -11.15
CA PRO A 133 1.94 2.96 -10.87
C PRO A 133 0.54 2.48 -10.47
N GLN A 134 0.12 1.28 -10.88
CA GLN A 134 -1.15 0.67 -10.51
C GLN A 134 -1.19 0.24 -9.03
N LEU A 135 -0.04 -0.07 -8.42
CA LEU A 135 0.01 -0.50 -7.03
C LEU A 135 0.06 0.70 -6.08
N LYS A 136 -0.99 0.90 -5.27
CA LYS A 136 -1.12 2.03 -4.34
C LYS A 136 -1.27 1.56 -2.90
N ILE A 137 -0.64 2.28 -1.97
CA ILE A 137 -0.86 2.13 -0.52
C ILE A 137 -1.76 3.26 -0.04
N SER A 138 -2.94 2.91 0.45
CA SER A 138 -3.98 3.85 0.87
C SER A 138 -4.24 3.77 2.37
N LEU A 139 -4.67 4.89 2.94
CA LEU A 139 -5.04 4.99 4.35
C LEU A 139 -6.48 4.50 4.52
N LEU A 140 -6.67 3.48 5.36
CA LEU A 140 -7.97 3.14 5.92
C LEU A 140 -8.21 4.00 7.16
N ARG A 141 -9.16 4.94 7.07
CA ARG A 141 -9.37 5.98 8.08
C ARG A 141 -9.45 5.40 9.49
N CYS A 142 -8.62 5.93 10.38
CA CYS A 142 -8.55 5.55 11.80
C CYS A 142 -8.15 4.10 12.08
N SER A 143 -7.83 3.28 11.07
CA SER A 143 -7.56 1.85 11.25
C SER A 143 -6.14 1.46 10.86
N GLY A 144 -5.65 1.92 9.69
CA GLY A 144 -4.36 1.47 9.20
C GLY A 144 -4.17 1.69 7.71
N TYR A 145 -3.40 0.83 7.06
CA TYR A 145 -3.06 0.95 5.64
C TYR A 145 -3.35 -0.33 4.87
N VAL A 146 -3.85 -0.16 3.66
CA VAL A 146 -4.20 -1.24 2.73
C VAL A 146 -3.46 -1.03 1.41
N ILE A 147 -3.11 -2.13 0.75
CA ILE A 147 -2.62 -2.09 -0.62
C ILE A 147 -3.78 -2.32 -1.59
N MET A 148 -3.82 -1.50 -2.64
CA MET A 148 -4.87 -1.51 -3.65
C MET A 148 -4.24 -1.51 -5.02
N LEU A 149 -4.89 -2.18 -5.95
CA LEU A 149 -4.62 -2.05 -7.36
C LEU A 149 -5.57 -0.99 -7.89
N ALA A 150 -5.01 0.12 -8.36
CA ALA A 150 -5.78 1.11 -9.09
C ALA A 150 -6.21 0.47 -10.41
N PRO A 151 -7.51 0.46 -10.74
CA PRO A 151 -7.95 0.08 -12.07
C PRO A 151 -7.28 0.99 -13.09
N ASP A 152 -6.90 0.41 -14.24
CA ASP A 152 -6.09 1.06 -15.26
C ASP A 152 -6.62 2.47 -15.60
N TRP A 153 -5.72 3.45 -15.59
CA TRP A 153 -6.00 4.83 -15.96
C TRP A 153 -6.17 5.02 -17.47
N GLU A 154 -6.26 3.94 -18.25
CA GLU A 154 -6.35 4.01 -19.72
C GLU A 154 -7.57 4.81 -20.20
N ASP A 155 -8.60 5.00 -19.37
CA ASP A 155 -9.76 5.85 -19.69
C ASP A 155 -9.53 7.37 -19.51
N ALA A 156 -8.45 7.80 -18.85
CA ALA A 156 -8.23 9.23 -18.57
C ALA A 156 -7.66 10.01 -19.76
N THR A 157 -7.14 9.33 -20.78
CA THR A 157 -6.48 9.99 -21.92
C THR A 157 -7.44 10.30 -23.07
N ASP A 158 -8.63 9.68 -23.11
CA ASP A 158 -9.57 9.83 -24.24
C ASP A 158 -10.57 10.98 -24.09
N GLN A 159 -10.78 11.52 -22.88
CA GLN A 159 -11.74 12.63 -22.70
C GLN A 159 -11.13 14.04 -22.76
N THR A 160 -9.80 14.18 -22.68
CA THR A 160 -9.15 15.52 -22.74
C THR A 160 -8.90 15.99 -24.18
N LEU A 161 -9.01 15.11 -25.18
CA LEU A 161 -8.87 15.46 -26.60
C LEU A 161 -10.20 15.76 -27.32
N LEU A 162 -11.35 15.55 -26.66
CA LEU A 162 -12.68 15.82 -27.23
C LEU A 162 -13.33 17.13 -26.74
N SER A 163 -12.75 17.84 -25.78
CA SER A 163 -13.21 19.19 -25.39
C SER A 163 -12.60 20.32 -26.25
N GLY A 164 -11.64 19.98 -27.12
CA GLY A 164 -11.00 20.90 -28.06
C GLY A 164 -11.70 20.97 -29.42
N LYS A 165 -13.03 21.13 -29.49
CA LYS A 165 -13.77 21.55 -30.69
C LYS A 165 -15.25 21.79 -30.33
N LEU A 166 -15.65 23.05 -30.15
CA LEU A 166 -16.89 23.66 -30.67
C LEU A 166 -17.11 25.06 -30.06
N SER A 167 -16.87 26.08 -30.90
CA SER A 167 -17.56 27.39 -31.05
C SER A 167 -17.94 28.20 -29.78
N ARG A 168 -17.61 29.49 -29.65
CA ARG A 168 -17.52 30.61 -30.62
C ARG A 168 -16.48 31.62 -30.19
#